data_AF-A0A971MID9-F1
#
_entry.id   AF-A0A971MID9-F1
#
_cell.length_a   1.000
_cell.length_b   1.000
_cell.length_c   1.000
_cell.angle_alpha   90.00
_cell.angle_beta   90.00
_cell.angle_gamma   90.00
#
_symmetry.space_group_name_H-M   'P 1'
#
loop_
_entity.id
_entity.type
_entity.pdbx_description
1 polymer ?
#
loop_
_entity_poly.entity_id
_entity_poly.type
_entity_poly.pdbx_seq_one_letter_code
_entity_poly.pdbx_strand_id
1 'polypeptide(L)' 'MTYNKYKNKIEKMMKEDYENFFKALVSLERNINDEDVLDDMYYNYMDNDDVMLISEDI' A
#
# COMPACT_ATOMS: atom_id res chain seq x y z
N MET A 1 -8.23 19.00 -11.90
CA MET A 1 -9.32 18.72 -10.92
C MET A 1 -9.48 17.22 -10.63
N THR A 2 -9.49 16.35 -11.64
CA THR A 2 -9.69 14.89 -11.45
C THR A 2 -8.49 14.18 -10.80
N TYR A 3 -7.27 14.51 -11.22
CA TYR A 3 -6.04 13.95 -10.63
C TYR A 3 -5.96 14.18 -9.11
N ASN A 4 -6.12 15.42 -8.64
CA ASN A 4 -6.10 15.74 -7.21
C ASN A 4 -7.18 14.99 -6.42
N LYS A 5 -8.36 14.74 -7.03
CA LYS A 5 -9.42 13.96 -6.38
C LYS A 5 -8.99 12.51 -6.15
N TYR A 6 -8.38 11.87 -7.15
CA TYR A 6 -7.89 10.50 -7.02
C TYR A 6 -6.68 10.40 -6.10
N LYS A 7 -5.75 11.36 -6.20
CA LYS A 7 -4.61 11.48 -5.28
C LYS A 7 -5.06 11.55 -3.83
N ASN A 8 -5.97 12.48 -3.50
CA ASN A 8 -6.47 12.63 -2.13
C ASN A 8 -7.20 11.36 -1.64
N LYS A 9 -7.88 10.64 -2.54
CA LYS A 9 -8.54 9.37 -2.18
C LYS A 9 -7.52 8.28 -1.86
N ILE A 10 -6.45 8.17 -2.65
CA ILE A 10 -5.35 7.23 -2.42
C ILE A 10 -4.61 7.57 -1.12
N GLU A 11 -4.26 8.84 -0.91
CA GLU A 11 -3.61 9.30 0.33
C GLU A 11 -4.44 8.99 1.57
N LYS A 12 -5.77 9.13 1.48
CA LYS A 12 -6.66 8.77 2.58
C LYS A 12 -6.63 7.26 2.86
N MET A 13 -6.69 6.43 1.82
CA MET A 13 -6.60 4.97 1.94
C MET A 13 -5.26 4.53 2.53
N MET A 14 -4.15 5.09 2.05
CA MET A 14 -2.81 4.85 2.57
C MET A 14 -2.69 5.16 4.07
N LYS A 15 -3.31 6.24 4.53
CA LYS A 15 -3.20 6.69 5.94
C LYS A 15 -4.16 5.97 6.88
N GLU A 16 -5.36 5.63 6.44
CA GLU A 16 -6.36 4.96 7.27
C GLU A 16 -6.08 3.45 7.40
N ASP A 17 -5.61 2.81 6.32
CA ASP A 17 -5.40 1.37 6.26
C ASP A 17 -4.30 1.05 5.22
N TYR A 18 -3.05 1.26 5.64
CA TYR A 18 -1.89 1.05 4.77
C TYR A 18 -1.75 -0.41 4.31
N GLU A 19 -2.07 -1.35 5.20
CA GLU A 19 -2.01 -2.78 4.93
C GLU A 19 -2.92 -3.18 3.78
N ASN A 20 -4.22 -2.87 3.87
CA ASN A 20 -5.15 -3.20 2.80
C ASN A 20 -4.91 -2.37 1.53
N PHE A 21 -4.43 -1.13 1.67
CA PHE A 21 -3.97 -0.35 0.51
C PHE A 21 -2.83 -1.06 -0.24
N PHE A 22 -1.80 -1.49 0.47
CA PHE A 22 -0.64 -2.19 -0.10
C PHE A 22 -1.07 -3.49 -0.78
N LYS A 23 -1.84 -4.34 -0.08
CA LYS A 23 -2.34 -5.61 -0.62
C LYS A 23 -3.16 -5.39 -1.90
N ALA A 24 -4.07 -4.41 -1.90
CA ALA A 24 -4.87 -4.09 -3.08
C ALA A 24 -4.02 -3.56 -4.25
N LEU A 25 -3.02 -2.73 -3.97
CA LEU A 25 -2.10 -2.22 -5.00
C LEU A 25 -1.30 -3.36 -5.64
N VAL A 26 -0.69 -4.21 -4.82
CA VAL A 26 0.12 -5.36 -5.28
C VAL A 26 -0.76 -6.37 -6.02
N SER A 27 -1.98 -6.62 -5.54
CA SER A 27 -2.97 -7.46 -6.20
C SER A 27 -3.25 -6.99 -7.62
N LEU A 28 -3.49 -5.68 -7.81
CA LEU A 28 -3.75 -5.10 -9.12
C LEU A 28 -2.54 -5.14 -10.05
N GLU A 29 -1.35 -4.83 -9.54
CA GLU A 29 -0.11 -4.79 -10.35
C GLU A 29 0.34 -6.19 -10.78
N ARG A 30 0.22 -7.18 -9.89
CA ARG A 30 0.74 -8.54 -10.12
C ARG A 30 -0.35 -9.53 -10.52
N ASN A 31 -1.62 -9.10 -10.53
CA ASN A 31 -2.80 -9.92 -10.77
C ASN A 31 -2.87 -11.14 -9.81
N ILE A 32 -2.55 -10.90 -8.53
CA ILE A 32 -2.60 -11.88 -7.44
C ILE A 32 -3.84 -11.60 -6.60
N ASN A 33 -4.66 -12.61 -6.35
CA ASN A 33 -5.87 -12.49 -5.52
C ASN A 33 -5.83 -13.40 -4.28
N ASP A 34 -4.69 -14.06 -4.05
CA ASP A 34 -4.47 -14.92 -2.90
C ASP A 34 -4.09 -14.04 -1.70
N GLU A 35 -4.96 -13.98 -0.69
CA GLU A 35 -4.77 -13.12 0.48
C GLU A 35 -3.57 -13.57 1.33
N ASP A 36 -3.32 -14.87 1.47
CA ASP A 36 -2.20 -15.38 2.26
C ASP A 36 -0.86 -14.94 1.63
N VAL A 37 -0.78 -14.97 0.29
CA VAL A 37 0.39 -14.50 -0.46
C VAL A 37 0.58 -12.98 -0.29
N LEU A 38 -0.51 -12.21 -0.26
CA LEU A 38 -0.46 -10.76 -0.08
C LEU A 38 -0.07 -10.38 1.36
N ASP A 39 -0.52 -11.16 2.35
CA ASP A 39 -0.17 -11.03 3.77
C ASP A 39 1.32 -11.29 3.97
N ASP A 40 1.84 -12.39 3.43
CA ASP A 40 3.26 -12.69 3.45
C ASP A 40 4.08 -11.57 2.80
N MET A 41 3.65 -11.04 1.65
CA MET A 41 4.34 -9.92 1.00
C MET A 41 4.33 -8.66 1.86
N TYR A 42 3.23 -8.37 2.53
CA TYR A 42 3.10 -7.23 3.44
C TYR A 42 3.99 -7.38 4.68
N TYR A 43 3.95 -8.54 5.34
CA TYR A 43 4.79 -8.80 6.51
C TYR A 43 6.27 -8.79 6.15
N ASN A 44 6.67 -9.42 5.04
CA ASN A 44 8.04 -9.32 4.56
C ASN A 44 8.43 -7.87 4.24
N TYR A 45 7.52 -7.08 3.67
CA TYR A 45 7.77 -5.67 3.40
C TYR A 45 7.96 -4.84 4.69
N MET A 46 7.15 -5.08 5.73
CA MET A 46 7.22 -4.38 7.01
C MET A 46 8.35 -4.86 7.94
N ASP A 47 8.69 -6.15 7.89
CA ASP A 47 9.73 -6.77 8.72
C ASP A 47 11.14 -6.42 8.21
N ASN A 48 11.27 -6.10 6.92
CA ASN A 48 12.47 -5.45 6.38
C ASN A 48 12.44 -3.95 6.72
N ASP A 49 12.77 -3.64 7.98
CA ASP A 49 12.78 -2.32 8.68
C ASP A 49 13.65 -1.20 8.01
N ASP A 50 14.02 -1.35 6.73
CA ASP A 50 14.78 -0.39 5.92
C ASP A 50 14.01 0.13 4.69
N VAL A 51 12.76 -0.31 4.46
CA VAL A 51 11.98 0.18 3.32
C VAL A 51 11.03 1.30 3.76
N MET A 52 11.60 2.49 3.97
CA MET A 52 10.86 3.74 3.91
C MET A 52 10.23 3.89 2.50
N LEU A 53 8.98 3.47 2.31
CA LEU A 53 8.10 4.14 1.35
C LEU A 53 7.16 5.07 2.10
N ILE A 54 7.74 6.23 2.41
CA ILE A 54 7.08 7.50 2.75
C ILE A 54 6.47 7.53 4.16
N SER A 55 7.31 7.71 5.18
CA SER A 55 6.88 8.34 6.44
C SER A 55 7.89 9.41 6.90
N GLU A 56 7.48 10.65 6.68
CA GLU A 56 7.82 11.89 7.40
C GLU A 56 9.27 12.40 7.38
N ASP A 57 9.54 13.32 6.44
CA ASP A 57 10.18 14.61 6.75
C ASP A 57 9.90 15.62 5.60
N ILE A 58 8.87 16.47 5.81
CA ILE A 58 8.76 17.84 5.27
C ILE A 58 8.38 18.75 6.43
#